data_AF-A0A839HBK1-F1
#
_entry.id   AF-A0A839HBK1-F1
#
_cell.length_a   1.000
_cell.length_b   1.000
_cell.length_c   1.000
_cell.angle_alpha   90.00
_cell.angle_beta   90.00
_cell.angle_gamma   90.00
#
_symmetry.space_group_name_H-M   'P 1'
#
loop_
_entity.id
_entity.type
_entity.pdbx_description
1 polymer ?
#
loop_
_entity_poly.entity_id
_entity_poly.type
_entity_poly.pdbx_seq_one_letter_code
_entity_poly.pdbx_strand_id
1 'polypeptide(L)' 'MHYRAILKQSDGWWIGRLIDLPGVNAQEKTREACLQSLRIGAEDMLATPIEFDAESIMTIIEVPDRVAA' A
#
# COMPACT_ATOMS: atom_id res chain seq x y z
N MET A 1 9.73 -9.46 -7.39
CA MET A 1 10.09 -8.20 -6.69
C MET A 1 10.00 -8.44 -5.19
N HIS A 2 10.72 -7.67 -4.38
CA HIS A 2 10.67 -7.78 -2.92
C HIS A 2 10.18 -6.47 -2.32
N TYR A 3 9.20 -6.55 -1.42
CA TYR A 3 8.63 -5.41 -0.71
C TYR A 3 8.89 -5.58 0.79
N ARG A 4 9.23 -4.48 1.45
CA ARG A 4 9.40 -4.41 2.91
C ARG A 4 8.04 -4.12 3.54
N ALA A 5 7.71 -4.89 4.56
CA ALA A 5 6.49 -4.70 5.35
C ALA A 5 6.84 -4.45 6.82
N ILE A 6 6.09 -3.55 7.46
CA ILE A 6 6.02 -3.48 8.92
C ILE A 6 4.78 -4.25 9.35
N LEU A 7 4.95 -5.18 10.30
CA LEU A 7 3.84 -5.88 10.93
C LEU A 7 3.80 -5.55 12.42
N LYS A 8 2.59 -5.34 12.95
CA LYS A 8 2.32 -5.15 14.37
C LYS A 8 1.18 -6.06 14.79
N GLN A 9 1.30 -6.72 15.95
CA GLN A 9 0.17 -7.39 16.57
C GLN A 9 -0.50 -6.45 17.58
N SER A 10 -1.84 -6.33 17.53
CA SER A 10 -2.66 -5.56 18.48
C SER A 10 -3.99 -6.25 18.68
N ASP A 11 -4.40 -6.47 19.93
CA ASP A 11 -5.74 -6.98 20.28
C ASP A 11 -6.14 -8.27 19.53
N GLY A 12 -5.18 -9.18 19.35
CA GLY A 12 -5.39 -10.44 18.63
C GLY A 12 -5.47 -10.31 17.10
N TRP A 13 -5.05 -9.18 16.54
CA TRP A 13 -4.95 -8.93 15.11
C TRP A 13 -3.51 -8.63 14.70
N TRP A 14 -3.15 -9.02 13.49
CA TRP A 14 -1.95 -8.60 12.77
C TRP A 14 -2.30 -7.46 11.83
N ILE A 15 -1.58 -6.35 11.95
CA ILE A 15 -1.75 -5.14 11.13
C ILE A 15 -0.44 -4.95 10.35
N GLY A 16 -0.53 -4.99 9.03
CA GLY A 16 0.60 -4.95 8.11
C GLY A 16 0.53 -3.74 7.17
N ARG A 17 1.67 -3.17 6.82
CA ARG A 17 1.80 -2.04 5.87
C ARG A 17 3.04 -2.19 5.02
N LEU A 18 2.93 -2.01 3.70
CA LEU A 18 4.10 -1.96 2.82
C LEU A 18 4.77 -0.59 2.86
N ILE A 19 6.10 -0.60 2.94
CA ILE A 19 6.92 0.63 2.97
C ILE A 19 7.25 1.08 1.56
N ASP A 20 7.54 0.14 0.67
CA ASP A 20 7.92 0.43 -0.72
C ASP A 20 6.70 0.66 -1.62
N LEU A 21 5.50 0.37 -1.13
CA LEU A 21 4.23 0.67 -1.81
C LEU A 21 3.23 1.25 -0.78
N PRO A 22 3.41 2.52 -0.37
CA PRO A 22 2.53 3.18 0.59
C PRO A 22 1.07 3.13 0.12
N GLY A 23 0.15 2.86 1.04
CA GLY A 23 -1.28 2.69 0.73
C GLY A 23 -1.72 1.22 0.69
N VAL A 24 -0.81 0.27 0.50
CA VAL A 24 -1.11 -1.16 0.63
C VAL A 24 -0.98 -1.58 2.09
N ASN A 25 -2.12 -1.92 2.69
CA ASN A 25 -2.24 -2.29 4.10
C ASN A 25 -3.13 -3.53 4.22
N ALA A 26 -2.94 -4.31 5.29
CA ALA A 26 -3.79 -5.46 5.60
C ALA A 26 -3.98 -5.61 7.11
N GLN A 27 -5.10 -6.17 7.53
CA GLN A 27 -5.35 -6.56 8.90
C GLN A 27 -6.01 -7.93 8.98
N GLU A 28 -5.37 -8.87 9.65
CA GLU A 28 -5.78 -10.29 9.65
C GLU A 28 -5.61 -10.95 11.02
N LYS A 29 -6.22 -12.11 11.22
CA LYS A 29 -6.11 -12.86 12.49
C LYS A 29 -4.77 -13.56 12.69
N THR A 30 -4.07 -13.89 11.61
CA THR A 30 -2.76 -14.54 11.66
C THR A 30 -1.73 -13.73 10.88
N ARG A 31 -0.46 -13.95 11.23
CA ARG A 31 0.66 -13.29 10.56
C ARG A 31 0.72 -13.70 9.09
N GLU A 32 0.52 -14.98 8.81
CA GLU A 32 0.59 -15.56 7.47
C GLU A 32 -0.54 -15.03 6.58
N ALA A 33 -1.76 -14.93 7.12
CA ALA A 33 -2.86 -14.29 6.41
C ALA A 33 -2.55 -12.81 6.13
N CYS A 34 -2.00 -12.08 7.11
CA CYS A 34 -1.63 -10.67 6.92
C CYS A 34 -0.61 -10.51 5.78
N LEU A 35 0.42 -11.36 5.75
CA LEU A 35 1.42 -11.37 4.67
C LEU A 35 0.79 -11.70 3.31
N GLN A 36 -0.13 -12.65 3.26
CA GLN A 36 -0.85 -13.02 2.04
C GLN A 36 -1.72 -11.86 1.53
N SER A 37 -2.48 -11.21 2.41
CA SER A 37 -3.32 -10.07 2.06
C SER A 37 -2.47 -8.87 1.59
N LEU A 38 -1.31 -8.62 2.21
CA LEU A 38 -0.37 -7.61 1.71
C LEU A 38 0.15 -7.92 0.31
N ARG A 39 0.46 -9.20 0.02
CA ARG A 39 0.90 -9.63 -1.32
C ARG A 39 -0.18 -9.39 -2.36
N ILE A 40 -1.42 -9.82 -2.08
CA ILE A 40 -2.57 -9.63 -2.97
C ILE A 40 -2.81 -8.14 -3.20
N GLY A 41 -2.86 -7.33 -2.15
CA GLY A 41 -3.07 -5.88 -2.28
C GLY A 41 -1.98 -5.17 -3.10
N ALA A 42 -0.73 -5.66 -3.02
CA ALA A 42 0.35 -5.14 -3.88
C ALA A 42 0.19 -5.56 -5.34
N GLU A 43 -0.17 -6.82 -5.59
CA GLU A 43 -0.46 -7.32 -6.94
C GLU A 43 -1.60 -6.53 -7.58
N ASP A 44 -2.70 -6.32 -6.86
CA ASP A 44 -3.85 -5.56 -7.33
C ASP A 44 -3.47 -4.10 -7.63
N MET A 45 -2.77 -3.43 -6.70
CA MET A 45 -2.35 -2.04 -6.89
C MET A 45 -1.46 -1.86 -8.13
N LEU A 46 -0.52 -2.78 -8.36
CA LEU A 46 0.40 -2.71 -9.49
C LEU A 46 -0.25 -3.11 -10.82
N ALA A 47 -1.27 -3.99 -10.77
CA ALA A 47 -1.99 -4.43 -11.96
C ALA A 47 -3.16 -3.51 -12.33
N THR A 48 -3.59 -2.63 -11.43
CA THR A 48 -4.73 -1.73 -11.67
C THR A 48 -4.41 -0.76 -12.80
N PRO A 49 -5.12 -0.83 -13.94
CA PRO A 49 -4.95 0.13 -15.01
C PRO A 49 -5.52 1.49 -14.58
N ILE A 50 -4.80 2.57 -14.91
CA ILE A 50 -5.31 3.92 -14.73
C ILE A 50 -5.94 4.34 -16.04
N GLU A 51 -7.26 4.58 -16.01
CA GLU A 51 -7.98 5.09 -17.17
C GLU A 51 -7.52 6.52 -17.47
N PHE A 52 -7.17 6.77 -18.72
CA PHE A 52 -6.73 8.08 -19.20
C PHE A 52 -7.44 8.35 -20.53
N ASP A 53 -8.47 9.17 -20.48
CA ASP A 53 -9.31 9.51 -21.63
C ASP A 53 -9.03 10.93 -22.15
N ALA A 54 -9.87 11.40 -23.07
CA ALA A 54 -9.69 12.70 -23.73
C ALA A 54 -9.90 13.90 -22.79
N GLU A 55 -10.58 13.72 -21.65
CA GLU A 55 -10.83 14.75 -20.64
C GLU A 55 -9.81 14.68 -19.49
N SER A 56 -9.01 13.62 -19.41
CA SER A 56 -7.95 13.46 -18.42
C SER A 56 -6.77 14.43 -18.65
N ILE A 57 -6.27 15.01 -17.56
CA ILE A 57 -5.05 15.82 -17.55
C ILE A 57 -4.01 15.17 -16.65
N MET A 58 -2.83 14.88 -17.20
CA MET A 58 -1.67 14.49 -16.41
C MET A 58 -0.88 15.75 -16.05
N THR A 59 -0.60 15.93 -14.75
CA THR A 59 0.20 17.05 -14.25
C THR A 59 1.16 16.58 -13.16
N ILE A 60 2.17 17.39 -12.89
CA ILE A 60 3.14 17.14 -11.83
C ILE A 60 2.67 17.87 -10.57
N ILE A 61 2.61 17.16 -9.45
CA ILE A 61 2.34 17.74 -8.13
C ILE A 61 3.67 17.87 -7.39
N GLU A 62 4.09 19.10 -7.12
CA GLU A 62 5.25 19.38 -6.28
C GLU A 62 4.84 19.31 -4.80
N VAL A 63 5.45 18.39 -4.06
CA VAL A 63 5.27 18.28 -2.61
C VAL A 63 6.53 18.84 -1.95
N PRO A 64 6.44 19.88 -1.09
CA PRO A 64 7.61 20.43 -0.41
C PRO A 64 8.18 19.41 0.59
N ASP A 65 9.50 19.40 0.74
CA ASP A 65 10.28 18.42 1.54
C ASP A 65 9.90 18.34 3.04
N ARG A 66 9.03 19.23 3.54
CA ARG A 66 8.51 19.18 4.91
C ARG A 66 7.02 19.50 4.96
N VAL A 67 6.23 18.48 5.30
CA VAL A 67 5.00 18.71 6.06
C VAL A 67 5.45 18.97 7.50
N ALA A 68 5.19 20.16 8.04
CA ALA A 68 5.49 20.45 9.43
C ALA A 68 4.85 19.38 10.32
N ALA A 69 5.66 18.75 11.17
CA ALA A 69 5.20 17.82 12.19
C ALA A 69 4.38 18.54 13.26
#